data_AF-F3GNZ9-F1
#
_entry.id   AF-F3GNZ9-F1
#
_cell.length_a   1.000
_cell.length_b   1.000
_cell.length_c   1.000
_cell.angle_alpha   90.00
_cell.angle_beta   90.00
_cell.angle_gamma   90.00
#
_symmetry.space_group_name_H-M   'P 1'
#
loop_
_entity.id
_entity.type
_entity.pdbx_description
1 polymer ?
#
loop_
_entity_poly.entity_id
_entity_poly.type
_entity_poly.pdbx_seq_one_letter_code
_entity_poly.pdbx_strand_id
1 'polypeptide(L)' 'EVTLFTRSAAKAQEAHRQGADHVIVSTDAEQMKAAAGHFDFLLDTIPVQHDLNPYLETLRFDGAHILVGLIEPIEP' A
#
# COMPACT_ATOMS: atom_id res chain seq x y z
N GLU A 1 0.62 -13.91 3.53
CA GLU A 1 0.93 -13.37 2.20
C GLU A 1 1.37 -11.92 2.33
N VAL A 2 2.25 -11.44 1.47
CA VAL A 2 2.80 -10.08 1.46
C VAL A 2 2.51 -9.44 0.10
N THR A 3 1.85 -8.28 0.14
CA THR A 3 1.52 -7.49 -1.06
C THR A 3 2.32 -6.20 -1.07
N LEU A 4 3.01 -5.93 -2.18
CA LEU A 4 3.69 -4.66 -2.38
C LEU A 4 2.79 -3.68 -3.13
N PHE A 5 2.59 -2.49 -2.58
CA PHE A 5 2.03 -1.35 -3.32
C PHE A 5 3.13 -0.58 -4.05
N THR A 6 2.92 -0.26 -5.33
CA THR A 6 3.85 0.52 -6.16
C THR A 6 3.09 1.45 -7.10
N ARG A 7 3.66 2.61 -7.44
CA ARG A 7 3.09 3.49 -8.48
C ARG A 7 3.42 3.04 -9.92
N SER A 8 4.24 2.01 -10.10
CA SER A 8 4.68 1.55 -11.42
C SER A 8 4.70 0.04 -11.51
N ALA A 9 4.04 -0.48 -12.55
CA ALA A 9 4.06 -1.90 -12.91
C ALA A 9 5.48 -2.42 -13.24
N ALA A 10 6.40 -1.53 -13.65
CA ALA A 10 7.77 -1.91 -13.97
C ALA A 10 8.54 -2.51 -12.78
N LYS A 11 8.08 -2.23 -11.54
CA LYS A 11 8.70 -2.76 -10.32
C LYS A 11 8.18 -4.14 -9.91
N ALA A 12 7.17 -4.69 -10.59
CA ALA A 12 6.52 -5.93 -10.17
C ALA A 12 7.48 -7.13 -10.16
N GLN A 13 8.31 -7.26 -11.21
CA GLN A 13 9.28 -8.36 -11.29
C GLN A 13 10.29 -8.31 -10.13
N GLU A 14 10.79 -7.12 -9.80
CA GLU A 14 11.73 -6.94 -8.70
C GLU A 14 11.06 -7.16 -7.34
N ALA A 15 9.80 -6.75 -7.17
CA ALA A 15 9.02 -7.01 -5.96
C ALA A 15 8.92 -8.52 -5.67
N HIS A 16 8.62 -9.32 -6.69
CA HIS A 16 8.56 -10.78 -6.56
C HIS A 16 9.94 -11.38 -6.23
N ARG A 17 11.02 -10.86 -6.82
CA ARG A 17 12.40 -11.28 -6.47
C ARG A 17 12.75 -10.98 -5.01
N GLN A 18 12.16 -9.93 -4.44
CA GLN A 18 12.33 -9.55 -3.03
C GLN A 18 11.34 -10.28 -2.10
N GLY A 19 10.49 -11.16 -2.62
CA GLY A 19 9.62 -12.02 -1.83
C GLY A 19 8.18 -11.54 -1.67
N ALA A 20 7.73 -10.55 -2.45
CA ALA A 20 6.31 -10.21 -2.50
C ALA A 20 5.50 -11.32 -3.19
N ASP A 21 4.43 -11.77 -2.57
CA ASP A 21 3.48 -12.73 -3.15
C ASP A 21 2.64 -12.03 -4.23
N HIS A 22 2.27 -10.77 -3.98
CA HIS A 22 1.42 -9.96 -4.86
C HIS A 22 1.97 -8.54 -5.03
N VAL A 23 1.56 -7.90 -6.13
CA VAL A 23 1.87 -6.50 -6.42
C VAL A 23 0.59 -5.78 -6.81
N ILE A 24 0.32 -4.66 -6.17
CA ILE A 24 -0.78 -3.75 -6.50
C ILE A 24 -0.19 -2.45 -7.03
N VAL A 25 -0.66 -2.05 -8.21
CA VAL A 25 -0.34 -0.73 -8.76
C VAL A 25 -1.27 0.30 -8.12
N SER A 26 -0.78 1.14 -7.21
CA SER A 26 -1.63 2.04 -6.42
C SER A 26 -2.28 3.17 -7.22
N THR A 27 -1.86 3.38 -8.47
CA THR A 27 -2.51 4.29 -9.42
C THR A 27 -3.59 3.60 -10.26
N ASP A 28 -3.76 2.29 -10.13
CA ASP A 28 -4.81 1.51 -10.79
C ASP A 28 -6.00 1.36 -9.83
N ALA A 29 -7.08 2.10 -10.12
CA ALA A 29 -8.26 2.15 -9.27
C ALA A 29 -8.97 0.79 -9.13
N GLU A 30 -8.95 -0.06 -10.16
CA GLU A 30 -9.59 -1.37 -10.10
C GLU A 30 -8.81 -2.33 -9.21
N GLN A 31 -7.47 -2.29 -9.26
CA GLN A 31 -6.63 -3.08 -8.35
C GLN A 31 -6.79 -2.63 -6.90
N MET A 32 -6.80 -1.32 -6.64
CA MET A 32 -7.02 -0.78 -5.29
C MET A 32 -8.38 -1.19 -4.73
N LYS A 33 -9.45 -1.08 -5.54
CA LYS A 33 -10.80 -1.48 -5.16
C LYS A 33 -10.90 -2.97 -4.86
N ALA A 34 -10.22 -3.81 -5.64
CA ALA A 34 -10.18 -5.25 -5.39
C ALA A 34 -9.48 -5.61 -4.07
N ALA A 35 -8.64 -4.72 -3.54
CA ALA A 35 -7.91 -4.90 -2.29
C ALA A 35 -8.65 -4.37 -1.05
N ALA A 36 -9.87 -3.84 -1.21
CA ALA A 36 -10.64 -3.25 -0.13
C ALA A 36 -10.89 -4.25 1.01
N GLY A 37 -10.64 -3.83 2.26
CA GLY A 37 -10.91 -4.65 3.45
C GLY A 37 -10.09 -5.93 3.59
N HIS A 38 -8.97 -6.07 2.87
CA HIS A 38 -8.20 -7.32 2.78
C HIS A 38 -7.06 -7.40 3.81
N PHE A 39 -6.42 -6.28 4.15
CA PHE A 39 -5.16 -6.31 4.91
C PHE A 39 -5.37 -6.12 6.41
N ASP A 40 -4.73 -6.97 7.21
CA ASP A 40 -4.63 -6.81 8.67
C ASP A 40 -3.71 -5.65 9.06
N PHE A 41 -2.68 -5.43 8.23
CA PHE A 41 -1.57 -4.55 8.55
C PHE A 41 -0.93 -3.96 7.28
N LEU A 42 -0.67 -2.66 7.30
CA LEU A 42 0.08 -1.91 6.28
C LEU A 42 1.32 -1.27 6.89
N LEU A 43 2.49 -1.57 6.34
CA LEU A 43 3.75 -0.89 6.65
C LEU A 43 4.08 0.12 5.56
N ASP A 44 4.01 1.40 5.89
CA ASP A 44 4.15 2.48 4.93
C ASP A 44 5.51 3.17 5.02
N THR A 45 6.26 3.03 3.94
CA THR A 45 7.63 3.51 3.80
C THR A 45 7.76 4.69 2.83
N ILE A 46 6.65 5.28 2.38
CA ILE A 46 6.66 6.39 1.42
C ILE A 46 7.21 7.64 2.12
N PRO A 47 8.33 8.23 1.65
CA PRO A 47 9.08 9.25 2.39
C PRO A 47 8.57 10.68 2.19
N VAL A 48 7.41 10.85 1.55
CA VAL A 48 6.83 12.14 1.14
C VAL A 48 5.33 12.14 1.41
N GLN A 49 4.73 13.32 1.51
CA GLN A 49 3.28 13.47 1.63
C GLN A 49 2.55 12.72 0.51
N HIS A 50 1.52 11.97 0.90
CA HIS A 50 0.65 11.24 0.00
C HIS A 50 -0.72 11.02 0.67
N ASP A 51 -1.75 10.81 -0.15
CA ASP A 51 -3.10 10.52 0.33
C ASP A 51 -3.15 9.12 0.96
N LEU A 52 -3.52 9.07 2.24
CA LEU A 52 -3.63 7.83 3.01
C LEU A 52 -4.96 7.13 2.79
N ASN A 53 -6.02 7.85 2.39
CA ASN A 53 -7.38 7.32 2.33
C ASN A 53 -7.50 6.07 1.44
N PRO A 54 -6.91 6.03 0.22
CA PRO A 54 -6.99 4.84 -0.62
C PRO A 54 -6.35 3.61 0.02
N TYR A 55 -5.33 3.78 0.86
CA TYR A 55 -4.67 2.68 1.55
C TYR A 55 -5.45 2.24 2.79
N LEU A 56 -6.03 3.19 3.53
CA LEU A 56 -6.91 2.90 4.66
C LEU A 56 -8.12 2.07 4.24
N GLU A 57 -8.68 2.30 3.04
CA GLU A 57 -9.78 1.51 2.49
C GLU A 57 -9.40 0.04 2.24
N THR A 58 -8.11 -0.26 2.09
CA THR A 58 -7.63 -1.65 1.91
C THR A 58 -7.49 -2.41 3.22
N LEU A 59 -7.51 -1.71 4.36
CA LEU A 59 -7.47 -2.36 5.68
C LEU A 59 -8.82 -2.98 6.02
N ARG A 60 -8.77 -4.16 6.62
CA ARG A 60 -9.95 -4.72 7.29
C ARG A 60 -10.32 -3.89 8.52
N PHE A 61 -11.50 -4.16 9.09
CA PHE A 61 -11.86 -3.61 10.41
C PHE A 61 -10.81 -3.99 11.46
N ASP A 62 -10.39 -3.01 12.27
CA ASP A 62 -9.33 -3.15 13.28
C ASP A 62 -7.92 -3.43 12.68
N GLY A 63 -7.74 -3.15 11.38
CA GLY A 63 -6.43 -3.19 10.73
C GLY A 63 -5.56 -1.99 11.14
N ALA A 64 -4.25 -2.16 11.04
CA ALA A 64 -3.28 -1.13 11.42
C ALA A 64 -2.51 -0.57 10.22
N HIS A 65 -2.46 0.76 10.09
CA HIS A 65 -1.55 1.47 9.20
C HIS A 65 -0.38 2.02 10.03
N ILE A 66 0.82 1.48 9.83
CA ILE A 66 2.03 1.96 10.50
C ILE A 66 2.85 2.77 9.51
N LEU A 67 2.89 4.08 9.75
CA LEU A 67 3.71 5.04 9.01
C LEU A 67 5.14 5.03 9.56
N VAL A 68 6.12 4.66 8.74
CA VAL A 68 7.55 4.75 9.07
C VAL A 68 8.34 5.64 8.11
N GLY A 69 7.76 5.95 6.94
CA GLY A 69 8.38 6.80 5.92
C GLY A 69 7.99 8.27 5.98
N LEU A 70 6.73 8.58 6.32
CA LEU A 70 6.20 9.94 6.21
C LEU A 70 6.82 10.87 7.28
N ILE A 71 7.64 11.81 6.83
CA ILE A 71 8.33 12.80 7.69
C ILE A 71 7.52 14.12 7.77
N GLU A 72 6.63 14.35 6.80
CA GLU A 72 5.80 15.55 6.69
C GLU A 72 4.47 15.41 7.45
N PRO A 73 3.78 16.52 7.80
CA PRO A 73 2.49 16.46 8.46
C PRO A 73 1.46 15.65 7.67
N ILE A 74 0.64 14.89 8.40
CA ILE A 74 -0.52 14.19 7.83
C ILE A 74 -1.63 15.22 7.62
N GLU A 75 -2.13 15.31 6.39
CA GLU A 75 -3.36 16.06 6.11
C GLU A 75 -4.58 15.16 6.41
N PRO A 76 -5.60 15.70 7.07
CA PRO A 76 -6.83 14.97 7.38
C PRO A 76 -7.68 14.68 6.14
#